data_AF-A0A428IY53-F1
#
_entry.id   AF-A0A428IY53-F1
#
_cell.length_a   1.000
_cell.length_b   1.000
_cell.length_c   1.000
_cell.angle_alpha   90.00
_cell.angle_beta   90.00
_cell.angle_gamma   90.00
#
_symmetry.space_group_name_H-M   'P 1'
#
loop_
_entity.id
_entity.type
_entity.pdbx_description
1 polymer ?
#
loop_
_entity_poly.entity_id
_entity_poly.type
_entity_poly.pdbx_seq_one_letter_code
_entity_poly.pdbx_strand_id
1 'polypeptide(L)' 'MQDRAQKLSDLLPRGSQSQIAEKLNMSRQAVGDALKRCKPGNPVVIEAMRIARECGALDTAKDLATLNAAA' A
#
# COMPACT_ATOMS: atom_id res chain seq x y z
N MET A 1 -11.96 11.71 -16.11
CA MET A 1 -12.05 11.18 -14.73
C MET A 1 -11.52 9.76 -14.76
N GLN A 2 -10.24 9.56 -14.47
CA GLN A 2 -9.76 8.25 -14.03
C GLN A 2 -9.67 8.39 -12.52
N ASP A 3 -10.68 7.86 -11.83
CA ASP A 3 -10.69 7.75 -10.37
C ASP A 3 -9.32 7.30 -9.89
N ARG A 4 -8.71 8.13 -9.05
CA ARG A 4 -7.41 7.87 -8.42
C ARG A 4 -7.60 6.65 -7.52
N ALA A 5 -7.53 5.46 -8.09
CA ALA A 5 -7.25 4.26 -7.31
C ALA A 5 -5.87 4.49 -6.70
N GLN A 6 -5.83 5.04 -5.48
CA GLN A 6 -4.63 5.11 -4.66
C GLN A 6 -4.02 3.73 -4.68
N LYS A 7 -2.89 3.59 -5.37
CA LYS A 7 -2.24 2.30 -5.49
C LYS A 7 -1.80 1.95 -4.08
N LEU A 8 -1.99 0.70 -3.68
CA LEU A 8 -1.58 0.25 -2.35
C LEU A 8 -0.11 0.60 -2.06
N SER A 9 0.74 0.64 -3.11
CA SER A 9 2.12 1.13 -3.04
C SER A 9 2.29 2.56 -2.52
N ASP A 10 1.31 3.44 -2.76
CA ASP A 10 1.37 4.86 -2.42
C ASP A 10 0.93 5.10 -0.97
N LEU A 11 0.23 4.13 -0.37
CA LEU A 11 -0.18 4.12 1.03
C LEU A 11 0.87 3.48 1.95
N LEU A 12 1.92 2.90 1.36
CA LEU A 12 2.99 2.25 2.10
C LEU A 12 4.09 3.26 2.47
N PRO A 13 4.63 3.18 3.69
CA PRO A 13 5.85 3.89 4.05
C PRO A 13 7.02 3.57 3.12
N ARG A 14 7.97 4.52 3.03
CA ARG A 14 9.22 4.28 2.32
C ARG A 14 9.95 3.10 2.96
N GLY A 15 10.38 2.15 2.13
CA GLY A 15 11.09 0.94 2.57
C GLY A 15 10.20 -0.28 2.85
N SER A 16 8.87 -0.13 2.93
CA SER A 16 7.98 -1.26 3.19
C SER A 16 8.03 -2.34 2.09
N GLN A 17 8.26 -1.96 0.82
CA GLN A 17 8.45 -2.94 -0.25
C GLN A 17 9.70 -3.81 -0.04
N SER A 18 10.78 -3.25 0.50
CA SER A 18 12.01 -4.00 0.84
C SER A 18 11.74 -4.95 2.00
N GLN A 19 11.03 -4.48 3.02
CA GLN A 19 10.65 -5.28 4.18
C GLN A 19 9.75 -6.46 3.78
N ILE A 20 8.77 -6.23 2.91
CA ILE A 20 7.88 -7.29 2.38
C ILE A 20 8.70 -8.28 1.53
N ALA A 21 9.62 -7.78 0.70
CA ALA A 21 10.50 -8.61 -0.12
C ALA A 21 11.36 -9.54 0.74
N GLU A 22 11.97 -9.03 1.82
CA GLU A 22 12.76 -9.82 2.77
C GLU A 22 11.88 -10.84 3.52
N LYS A 23 10.73 -10.40 4.03
CA LYS A 23 9.81 -11.26 4.80
C LYS A 23 9.24 -12.43 3.98
N LEU A 24 8.93 -12.18 2.70
CA LEU A 24 8.36 -13.18 1.81
C LEU A 24 9.41 -13.91 0.97
N ASN A 25 10.70 -13.60 1.17
CA ASN A 25 11.81 -14.10 0.36
C ASN A 25 11.57 -13.93 -1.16
N MET A 26 11.13 -12.73 -1.55
CA MET A 26 10.80 -12.35 -2.93
C MET A 26 11.68 -11.19 -3.41
N SER A 27 11.82 -11.02 -4.72
CA SER A 27 12.48 -9.84 -5.26
C SER A 27 11.60 -8.59 -5.14
N ARG A 28 12.22 -7.40 -5.00
CA ARG A 28 11.48 -6.12 -4.99
C ARG A 28 10.64 -5.90 -6.25
N GLN A 29 11.10 -6.41 -7.40
CA GLN A 29 10.32 -6.37 -8.65
C GLN A 29 9.06 -7.21 -8.55
N ALA A 30 9.15 -8.44 -8.04
CA ALA A 30 7.98 -9.30 -7.84
C ALA A 30 6.98 -8.69 -6.85
N VAL A 31 7.47 -8.03 -5.79
CA VAL A 31 6.64 -7.25 -4.86
C VAL A 31 5.94 -6.10 -5.59
N GLY A 32 6.67 -5.29 -6.34
CA GLY A 32 6.12 -4.17 -7.11
C GLY A 32 5.04 -4.62 -8.10
N ASP A 33 5.27 -5.73 -8.81
CA ASP A 33 4.29 -6.26 -9.76
C ASP A 33 3.08 -6.90 -9.08
N ALA A 34 3.25 -7.55 -7.93
CA ALA A 34 2.14 -8.04 -7.12
C ALA A 34 1.27 -6.89 -6.59
N LEU A 35 1.89 -5.79 -6.15
CA LEU A 35 1.17 -4.58 -5.72
C LEU A 35 0.44 -3.90 -6.88
N LYS A 36 1.06 -3.80 -8.06
CA LYS A 36 0.38 -3.29 -9.27
C LYS A 36 -0.83 -4.14 -9.65
N ARG A 37 -0.71 -5.46 -9.52
CA ARG A 37 -1.79 -6.41 -9.85
C ARG A 37 -2.90 -6.43 -8.79
N CYS A 38 -2.61 -5.98 -7.56
CA CYS A 38 -3.53 -5.85 -6.44
C CYS A 38 -4.50 -7.05 -6.28
N LYS A 39 -3.98 -8.27 -6.41
CA LYS A 39 -4.80 -9.48 -6.33
C LYS A 39 -5.13 -9.80 -4.87
N PRO A 40 -6.42 -9.81 -4.47
CA PRO A 40 -6.81 -10.28 -3.14
C PRO A 40 -6.43 -11.76 -2.99
N GLY A 41 -5.64 -12.08 -1.97
CA GLY A 41 -5.05 -13.42 -1.76
C GLY A 41 -3.56 -13.52 -2.07
N ASN A 42 -2.95 -12.52 -2.70
CA ASN A 42 -1.49 -12.49 -2.83
C ASN A 42 -0.85 -12.12 -1.48
N PRO A 43 0.14 -12.89 -0.97
CA PRO A 43 0.78 -12.61 0.32
C PRO A 43 1.42 -11.22 0.38
N VAL A 44 1.95 -10.70 -0.74
CA VAL A 44 2.50 -9.34 -0.83
C VAL A 44 1.41 -8.29 -0.55
N VAL A 45 0.23 -8.48 -1.13
CA VAL A 45 -0.90 -7.55 -1.02
C VAL A 45 -1.48 -7.58 0.40
N ILE A 46 -1.56 -8.78 1.00
CA ILE A 46 -2.00 -8.95 2.39
C ILE A 46 -1.04 -8.24 3.36
N GLU A 47 0.26 -8.45 3.22
CA GLU A 47 1.26 -7.80 4.06
C GLU A 47 1.32 -6.28 3.85
N ALA A 48 1.19 -5.83 2.60
CA ALA A 48 1.09 -4.40 2.32
C ALA A 48 -0.15 -3.77 2.97
N MET A 49 -1.31 -4.42 2.90
CA MET A 49 -2.52 -3.94 3.60
C MET A 49 -2.35 -3.93 5.12
N ARG A 50 -1.64 -4.93 5.68
CA ARG A 50 -1.32 -4.98 7.10
C ARG A 50 -0.43 -3.81 7.51
N ILE A 51 0.66 -3.55 6.78
CA ILE A 51 1.58 -2.43 7.05
C ILE A 51 0.86 -1.09 6.91
N ALA A 52 0.04 -0.91 5.87
CA ALA A 52 -0.74 0.31 5.68
C ALA A 52 -1.70 0.59 6.85
N ARG A 53 -2.23 -0.47 7.48
CA ARG A 53 -3.06 -0.37 8.70
C ARG A 53 -2.24 -0.09 9.95
N GLU A 54 -1.10 -0.79 10.13
CA GLU A 54 -0.22 -0.62 11.30
C GLU A 54 0.43 0.75 11.36
N CYS A 55 0.79 1.33 10.21
CA CYS A 55 1.40 2.65 10.16
C CYS A 55 0.40 3.82 10.33
N GLY A 56 -0.89 3.55 10.51
CA GLY A 56 -1.92 4.59 10.56
C GLY A 56 -2.06 5.40 9.26
N ALA A 57 -1.35 5.01 8.19
CA ALA A 57 -1.37 5.70 6.90
C ALA A 57 -2.78 5.73 6.30
N LEU A 58 -3.61 4.74 6.61
CA LEU A 58 -5.01 4.73 6.23
C LEU A 58 -5.85 5.79 6.96
N ASP A 59 -5.56 6.03 8.24
CA ASP A 59 -6.25 7.05 9.04
C ASP A 59 -5.75 8.44 8.66
N THR A 60 -4.44 8.64 8.48
CA THR A 60 -3.89 9.89 7.95
C THR A 60 -4.40 10.20 6.54
N ALA A 61 -4.56 9.20 5.66
CA ALA A 61 -5.14 9.40 4.33
C ALA A 61 -6.63 9.76 4.39
N LYS A 62 -7.39 9.20 5.33
CA LYS A 62 -8.80 9.59 5.58
C LYS A 62 -8.90 11.00 6.17
N ASP A 63 -8.04 11.35 7.11
CA ASP A 63 -7.99 12.69 7.71
C ASP A 63 -7.63 13.74 6.65
N LEU A 64 -6.65 13.44 5.79
CA LEU A 64 -6.26 14.32 4.69
C LEU A 64 -7.38 14.47 3.64
N ALA A 65 -8.09 13.37 3.31
CA ALA A 65 -9.22 13.42 2.41
C ALA A 65 -10.39 14.23 3.00
N THR A 66 -10.59 14.18 4.31
CA THR A 66 -11.61 14.95 5.03
C THR A 66 -11.26 16.44 5.07
N LEU A 67 -9.99 16.78 5.33
CA LEU A 67 -9.49 18.16 5.28
C LEU A 67 -9.61 18.77 3.87
N ASN A 68 -9.33 17.98 2.83
CA ASN A 68 -9.41 18.44 1.44
C ASN A 68 -10.86 18.49 0.90
N ALA A 69 -11.81 17.82 1.55
CA ALA A 69 -13.24 17.91 1.22
C ALA A 69 -13.95 19.05 1.96
N ALA A 70 -13.33 19.59 3.00
CA ALA A 70 -13.83 20.73 3.78
C ALA A 70 -13.26 22.09 3.33
N ALA A 71 -12.40 22.11 2.30
CA ALA A 71 -11.83 23.31 1.67
C ALA A 71 -12.49 23.55 0.31
#